data_AF-A0A1I1ZD47-F1
#
_entry.id   AF-A0A1I1ZD47-F1
#
_cell.length_a   1.000
_cell.length_b   1.000
_cell.length_c   1.000
_cell.angle_alpha   90.00
_cell.angle_beta   90.00
_cell.angle_gamma   90.00
#
_symmetry.space_group_name_H-M   'P 1'
#
loop_
_entity.id
_entity.type
_entity.pdbx_description
1 polymer ?
#
loop_
_entity_poly.entity_id
_entity_poly.type
_entity_poly.pdbx_seq_one_letter_code
_entity_poly.pdbx_strand_id
1 'polypeptide(L)' 'MKKHNNMGRSLYYIGTFLSAFGIAFELLEDAPDSLSVIAMPLIIIGVILLIASNFFRKTKGAD' A
#
# COMPACT_ATOMS: atom_id res chain seq x y z
N MET A 1 -9.54 17.85 21.07
CA MET A 1 -10.25 16.92 20.16
C MET A 1 -9.30 15.77 19.77
N LYS A 2 -9.82 14.55 19.64
CA LYS A 2 -9.13 13.26 19.80
C LYS A 2 -7.91 13.05 18.87
N LYS A 3 -6.79 12.63 19.49
CA LYS A 3 -5.49 12.25 18.91
C LYS A 3 -5.68 11.26 17.73
N HIS A 4 -5.58 11.77 16.51
CA HIS A 4 -5.76 11.05 15.24
C HIS A 4 -4.72 9.94 15.11
N ASN A 5 -5.14 8.68 15.26
CA ASN A 5 -4.36 7.51 14.88
C ASN A 5 -4.48 7.25 13.36
N ASN A 6 -4.58 8.31 12.56
CA ASN A 6 -4.96 8.25 11.15
C ASN A 6 -3.82 7.87 10.22
N MET A 7 -2.57 7.96 10.68
CA MET A 7 -1.41 7.73 9.83
C MET A 7 -1.33 6.26 9.39
N GLY A 8 -1.49 5.31 10.32
CA GLY A 8 -1.56 3.88 9.99
C GLY A 8 -2.76 3.52 9.12
N ARG A 9 -3.91 4.18 9.32
CA ARG A 9 -5.09 3.97 8.48
C ARG A 9 -4.88 4.50 7.05
N SER A 10 -4.21 5.64 6.90
CA SER A 10 -3.88 6.22 5.59
C SER A 10 -2.87 5.35 4.84
N LEU A 11 -1.78 4.94 5.52
CA LEU A 11 -0.77 4.02 4.97
C LEU A 11 -1.38 2.69 4.51
N TYR A 12 -2.35 2.17 5.26
CA TYR A 12 -3.07 0.96 4.89
C TYR A 12 -3.85 1.14 3.59
N TYR A 13 -4.68 2.20 3.48
CA TYR A 13 -5.44 2.45 2.25
C TYR A 13 -4.55 2.72 1.04
N ILE A 14 -3.47 3.50 1.21
CA ILE A 14 -2.53 3.79 0.13
C ILE A 14 -1.80 2.51 -0.30
N GLY A 15 -1.33 1.70 0.66
CA GLY A 15 -0.68 0.42 0.36
C GLY A 15 -1.61 -0.56 -0.36
N THR A 16 -2.86 -0.70 0.10
CA THR A 16 -3.86 -1.55 -0.57
C THR A 16 -4.14 -1.05 -1.98
N PHE A 17 -4.31 0.26 -2.15
CA PHE A 17 -4.57 0.85 -3.46
C PHE A 17 -3.42 0.60 -4.44
N LEU A 18 -2.17 0.86 -4.03
CA LEU A 18 -0.99 0.66 -4.86
C LEU A 18 -0.76 -0.82 -5.21
N SER A 19 -0.94 -1.73 -4.25
CA SER A 19 -0.85 -3.17 -4.53
C SER A 19 -1.94 -3.64 -5.49
N ALA A 20 -3.18 -3.21 -5.30
CA ALA A 20 -4.29 -3.58 -6.19
C ALA A 20 -4.09 -3.02 -7.60
N PHE A 21 -3.61 -1.79 -7.73
CA PHE A 21 -3.29 -1.17 -9.03
C PHE A 21 -2.15 -1.89 -9.74
N GLY A 22 -1.08 -2.22 -9.01
CA GLY A 22 0.04 -2.97 -9.57
C GLY A 22 -0.37 -4.35 -10.08
N ILE A 23 -1.18 -5.09 -9.30
CA ILE A 23 -1.73 -6.39 -9.73
C ILE A 23 -2.65 -6.22 -10.95
N ALA A 24 -3.50 -5.19 -10.96
CA ALA A 24 -4.39 -4.93 -12.09
C ALA A 24 -3.62 -4.63 -13.38
N PHE A 25 -2.50 -3.90 -13.28
CA PHE A 25 -1.62 -3.64 -14.43
C PHE A 25 -0.84 -4.88 -14.89
N GLU A 26 -0.48 -5.77 -13.99
CA GLU A 26 0.16 -7.05 -14.34
C GLU A 26 -0.82 -8.01 -15.06
N LEU A 27 -2.09 -8.00 -14.66
CA LEU A 27 -3.13 -8.85 -15.24
C LEU A 27 -3.72 -8.34 -16.56
N LEU A 28 -3.43 -7.10 -16.94
CA LEU A 28 -3.86 -6.52 -18.21
C LEU A 28 -2.91 -6.96 -19.33
N GLU A 29 -3.33 -7.93 -20.15
CA GLU A 29 -2.54 -8.43 -21.29
C GLU A 29 -2.22 -7.34 -22.34
N ASP A 30 -3.08 -6.33 -22.47
CA ASP A 30 -2.92 -5.19 -23.38
C ASP A 30 -2.34 -3.93 -22.70
N ALA A 31 -1.78 -4.06 -21.49
CA ALA A 31 -1.13 -2.94 -20.83
C ALA A 31 0.13 -2.52 -21.61
N PRO A 32 0.35 -1.21 -21.85
CA PRO A 32 1.59 -0.74 -22.46
C PRO A 32 2.80 -1.20 -21.64
N ASP A 33 3.86 -1.64 -22.31
CA ASP A 33 5.07 -2.22 -21.69
C ASP A 33 5.63 -1.40 -20.52
N SER A 34 5.54 -0.07 -20.62
CA SER A 34 5.96 0.84 -19.56
C SER A 34 5.22 0.62 -18.23
N LEU A 35 3.92 0.30 -18.29
CA LEU A 35 3.11 0.00 -17.09
C LEU A 35 3.43 -1.39 -16.55
N SER A 36 3.66 -2.37 -17.43
CA SER A 36 4.08 -3.73 -17.03
C SER A 36 5.41 -3.71 -16.26
N VAL A 37 6.39 -2.93 -16.74
CA VAL A 37 7.69 -2.76 -16.06
C VAL A 37 7.55 -2.09 -14.68
N ILE A 38 6.60 -1.15 -14.52
CA ILE A 38 6.40 -0.42 -13.26
C ILE A 38 5.47 -1.18 -12.30
N ALA A 39 4.65 -2.12 -12.79
CA ALA A 39 3.69 -2.89 -12.01
C ALA A 39 4.37 -3.61 -10.84
N MET A 40 5.44 -4.36 -11.10
CA MET A 40 6.14 -5.13 -10.07
C MET A 40 6.76 -4.22 -8.96
N PRO A 41 7.50 -3.14 -9.27
CA PRO A 41 7.88 -2.13 -8.28
C PRO A 41 6.71 -1.54 -7.49
N LEU A 42 5.58 -1.27 -8.15
CA LEU A 42 4.39 -0.68 -7.53
C LEU A 42 3.76 -1.63 -6.51
N ILE A 43 3.67 -2.92 -6.84
CA ILE A 43 3.20 -3.97 -5.92
C ILE A 43 4.13 -4.03 -4.70
N ILE A 44 5.46 -4.06 -4.91
CA ILE A 44 6.46 -4.11 -3.84
C ILE A 44 6.29 -2.92 -2.88
N ILE A 45 6.19 -1.71 -3.42
CA ILE A 45 5.97 -0.49 -2.61
C ILE A 45 4.65 -0.56 -1.84
N GLY A 46 3.57 -1.01 -2.49
CA GLY A 46 2.27 -1.19 -1.84
C GLY A 46 2.33 -2.18 -0.67
N VAL A 47 3.01 -3.32 -0.84
CA VAL A 47 3.19 -4.32 0.22
C VAL A 47 4.04 -3.78 1.36
N ILE A 48 5.13 -3.07 1.07
CA ILE A 48 5.97 -2.42 2.10
C ILE A 48 5.14 -1.41 2.89
N LEU A 49 4.30 -0.61 2.23
CA LEU A 49 3.42 0.37 2.88
C LEU A 49 2.37 -0.33 3.76
N LEU A 50 1.83 -1.47 3.33
CA LEU A 50 0.92 -2.28 4.15
C LEU A 50 1.61 -2.81 5.41
N ILE A 51 2.83 -3.36 5.28
CA ILE A 51 3.62 -3.83 6.42
C ILE A 51 3.95 -2.66 7.36
N ALA A 52 4.38 -1.53 6.82
CA ALA A 52 4.66 -0.32 7.58
C ALA A 52 3.39 0.19 8.29
N SER A 53 2.23 0.16 7.63
CA SER A 53 0.95 0.57 8.22
C SER A 53 0.59 -0.22 9.48
N ASN A 54 0.98 -1.51 9.52
CA ASN A 54 0.79 -2.37 10.68
C ASN A 54 1.66 -1.96 11.86
N PHE A 55 2.88 -1.46 11.62
CA PHE A 55 3.74 -0.91 12.68
C PHE A 55 3.11 0.32 13.33
N PHE A 56 2.50 1.21 12.55
CA PHE A 56 1.77 2.38 13.07
C PHE A 56 0.43 2.04 13.73
N ARG A 57 -0.10 0.83 13.51
CA ARG A 57 -1.33 0.35 14.15
C ARG A 57 -1.15 0.02 15.63
N LYS A 58 0.09 -0.19 16.09
CA LYS A 58 0.42 -0.55 17.48
C LYS A 58 1.41 0.44 18.12
N THR A 59 0.89 1.60 18.51
CA THR A 59 1.42 2.36 19.66
C THR A 59 0.26 2.87 20.54
N LYS A 60 -0.65 1.95 20.84
CA LYS A 60 -1.73 2.09 21.83
C LYS A 60 -1.86 0.79 22.64
N GLY A 61 -0.75 0.34 23.20
CA GLY A 61 -0.68 -0.90 23.97
C GLY A 61 0.63 -1.03 24.74
N ALA A 62 1.16 0.10 25.21
CA ALA A 62 2.22 0.16 26.21
C ALA A 62 1.76 1.14 27.29
N ASP A 63 0.55 0.87 27.82
CA ASP A 63 0.05 1.45 29.06
C ASP A 63 -0.31 0.26 29.97
#